data_AF-A0AAN6JPI0-F1
#
_entry.id   AF-A0AAN6JPI0-F1
#
_cell.length_a   1.000
_cell.length_b   1.000
_cell.length_c   1.000
_cell.angle_alpha   90.00
_cell.angle_beta   90.00
_cell.angle_gamma   90.00
#
_symmetry.space_group_name_H-M   'P 1'
#
loop_
_entity.id
_entity.type
_entity.pdbx_description
1 polymer ?
#
loop_
_entity_poly.entity_id
_entity_poly.type
_entity_poly.pdbx_seq_one_letter_code
_entity_poly.pdbx_strand_id
1 'polypeptide(L)'
;MNFIFKSKQRTPADLVRSVRECINRLDAGGGGPGISGSNGAAGGAGGPNGGAANGSSSSSSPFGSGISIGLGSGTSSSSSGVSSSSGSGSSDSRRKATEELTRSLGQIKSILFGAEGDGSTSGSSSALGSSSSNSNSNSDPSPELVAQLAQEVYNNDILHLLLLHIWRLEFEARKDVAQIFNNLLRRQVGSRWPTVEYLNSRPAIIFAALKGYENPDVSLNTGMILREMLRHESLAQILLESDKFYLFPDYIEKTTFGISCDAFSNFKETLTRHKSMVAAYLEKNYDRFFAMYTTLLQSPNYVTKRQSLKLLGEILLDRTNFNVMTRYISNEDNLKMMMNLLRDKSKNIQFEAFHVFKVFVANPRKPPVIENILRRNRDRLVTFLSNFHNDRDDEQFVDEKQYVLQIIESIGAGQPQRAGA
;
A
#
# COMPACT_ATOMS: atom_id res chain seq x y z
N MET A 1 -16.32 11.01 52.89
CA MET A 1 -17.15 10.49 51.77
C MET A 1 -16.41 10.74 50.47
N ASN A 2 -15.72 9.73 49.94
CA ASN A 2 -15.16 9.81 48.59
C ASN A 2 -16.31 9.61 47.60
N PHE A 3 -16.78 10.72 47.01
CA PHE A 3 -17.66 10.68 45.85
C PHE A 3 -16.85 10.15 44.66
N ILE A 4 -16.85 8.83 44.47
CA ILE A 4 -16.46 8.22 43.21
C ILE A 4 -17.55 8.61 42.21
N PHE A 5 -17.29 9.69 41.45
CA PHE A 5 -18.02 9.97 40.22
C PHE A 5 -17.75 8.79 39.26
N LYS A 6 -18.58 7.74 39.33
CA LYS A 6 -18.71 6.80 38.20
C LYS A 6 -19.26 7.64 37.05
N SER A 7 -18.37 8.07 36.14
CA SER A 7 -18.80 8.69 34.89
C SER A 7 -19.84 7.79 34.23
N LYS A 8 -21.04 8.32 34.00
CA LYS A 8 -22.15 7.58 33.38
C LYS A 8 -21.66 6.92 32.10
N GLN A 9 -21.77 5.60 31.99
CA GLN A 9 -21.34 4.85 30.81
C GLN A 9 -22.17 5.35 29.62
N ARG A 10 -21.51 6.00 28.64
CA ARG A 10 -22.16 6.52 27.44
C ARG A 10 -22.69 5.35 26.60
N THR A 11 -23.89 5.50 26.03
CA THR A 11 -24.43 4.47 25.13
C THR A 11 -23.62 4.43 23.83
N PRO A 12 -23.65 3.33 23.06
CA PRO A 12 -22.99 3.28 21.75
C PRO A 12 -23.41 4.43 20.81
N ALA A 13 -24.69 4.80 20.81
CA ALA A 13 -25.20 5.93 20.03
C ALA A 13 -24.60 7.27 20.49
N ASP A 14 -24.50 7.51 21.81
CA ASP A 14 -23.87 8.72 22.35
C ASP A 14 -22.39 8.81 21.96
N LEU A 15 -21.67 7.69 21.98
CA LEU A 15 -20.26 7.63 21.59
C LEU A 15 -20.06 7.98 20.11
N VAL A 16 -20.84 7.36 19.22
CA VAL A 16 -20.79 7.61 17.78
C VAL A 16 -21.14 9.06 17.47
N ARG A 17 -22.18 9.61 18.12
CA ARG A 17 -22.55 11.02 17.98
C ARG A 17 -21.44 11.95 18.47
N SER A 18 -20.83 11.65 19.61
CA SER A 18 -19.70 12.39 20.18
C SER A 18 -18.50 12.42 19.22
N VAL A 19 -18.13 11.27 18.63
CA VAL A 19 -17.06 11.18 17.64
C VAL A 19 -17.34 12.09 16.43
N ARG A 20 -18.54 11.99 15.85
CA ARG A 20 -18.94 12.81 14.70
C ARG A 20 -18.89 14.31 15.02
N GLU A 21 -19.44 14.72 16.16
CA GLU A 21 -19.44 16.13 16.57
C GLU A 21 -18.02 16.65 16.78
N CYS A 22 -17.14 15.86 17.42
CA CYS A 22 -15.75 16.25 17.61
C CYS A 22 -15.02 16.41 16.28
N ILE A 23 -15.18 15.49 15.32
CA ILE A 23 -14.58 15.59 13.98
C ILE A 23 -15.04 16.89 13.29
N ASN A 24 -16.35 17.16 13.28
CA ASN A 24 -16.89 18.38 12.66
C ASN A 24 -16.33 19.66 13.31
N ARG A 25 -16.15 19.66 14.64
CA ARG A 25 -15.52 20.80 15.36
C ARG A 25 -14.04 20.95 15.01
N LEU A 26 -13.32 19.84 14.82
CA LEU A 26 -11.94 19.87 14.34
C LEU A 26 -11.83 20.40 12.91
N ASP A 27 -12.88 20.25 12.08
CA ASP A 27 -12.93 20.81 10.72
C ASP A 27 -13.25 22.30 10.68
N ALA A 28 -14.25 22.74 11.45
CA ALA A 28 -14.68 24.14 11.49
C ALA A 28 -13.58 25.11 11.96
N GLY A 29 -12.59 24.62 12.72
CA GLY A 29 -11.45 25.42 13.20
C GLY A 29 -10.24 25.47 12.27
N GLY A 30 -10.27 24.82 11.09
CA GLY A 30 -9.13 24.76 10.17
C GLY A 30 -9.41 25.46 8.85
N GLY A 31 -9.02 26.73 8.71
CA GLY A 31 -8.79 27.33 7.40
C GLY A 31 -7.66 26.57 6.71
N GLY A 32 -7.98 25.74 5.72
CA GLY A 32 -7.00 25.06 4.89
C GLY A 32 -6.41 25.99 3.82
N PRO A 33 -5.23 25.67 3.25
CA PRO A 33 -4.73 26.37 2.08
C PRO A 33 -5.70 26.11 0.92
N GLY A 34 -6.10 27.18 0.22
CA GLY A 34 -7.13 27.14 -0.82
C GLY A 34 -6.80 26.16 -1.94
N ILE A 35 -7.66 25.16 -2.10
CA ILE A 35 -7.85 24.49 -3.38
C ILE A 35 -8.82 25.39 -4.14
N SER A 36 -8.29 26.24 -5.03
CA SER A 36 -9.11 27.01 -5.96
C SER A 36 -9.75 26.05 -6.96
N GLY A 37 -11.06 25.86 -6.83
CA GLY A 37 -11.88 25.32 -7.91
C GLY A 37 -12.09 26.39 -8.96
N SER A 38 -11.57 26.18 -10.18
CA SER A 38 -11.97 26.94 -11.36
C SER A 38 -13.11 26.21 -12.07
N ASN A 39 -14.33 26.71 -11.88
CA ASN A 39 -15.44 26.42 -12.79
C ASN A 39 -15.34 27.35 -14.01
N GLY A 40 -15.68 26.81 -15.18
CA GLY A 40 -15.40 27.38 -16.49
C GLY A 40 -16.31 28.52 -16.95
N ALA A 41 -15.89 29.10 -18.08
CA ALA A 41 -16.73 29.86 -19.00
C ALA A 41 -16.28 29.56 -20.44
N ALA A 42 -17.27 29.36 -21.30
CA ALA A 42 -17.14 28.97 -22.70
C ALA A 42 -16.85 30.15 -23.64
N GLY A 43 -16.30 29.84 -24.82
CA GLY A 43 -16.62 30.54 -26.07
C GLY A 43 -15.45 31.27 -26.75
N GLY A 44 -15.15 30.90 -28.01
CA GLY A 44 -14.43 31.77 -28.94
C GLY A 44 -13.53 31.03 -29.93
N ALA A 45 -14.01 30.85 -31.15
CA ALA A 45 -13.30 30.24 -32.28
C ALA A 45 -12.18 31.12 -32.86
N GLY A 46 -11.18 30.49 -33.49
CA GLY A 46 -10.26 31.12 -34.44
C GLY A 46 -8.88 30.45 -34.51
N GLY A 47 -8.62 29.66 -35.55
CA GLY A 47 -7.25 29.34 -36.01
C GLY A 47 -6.84 30.23 -37.20
N PRO A 48 -5.78 29.91 -37.95
CA PRO A 48 -4.44 29.45 -37.54
C PRO A 48 -3.29 30.27 -38.20
N ASN A 49 -2.07 30.19 -37.65
CA ASN A 49 -0.76 30.40 -38.30
C ASN A 49 0.30 30.13 -37.21
N GLY A 50 1.41 29.39 -37.38
CA GLY A 50 2.30 29.26 -38.54
C GLY A 50 3.56 30.10 -38.27
N GLY A 51 4.67 29.49 -37.82
CA GLY A 51 5.96 30.17 -37.72
C GLY A 51 6.94 29.60 -36.69
N ALA A 52 8.00 28.95 -37.18
CA ALA A 52 9.16 28.46 -36.44
C ALA A 52 10.15 29.57 -36.06
N ALA A 53 10.93 29.40 -34.99
CA ALA A 53 12.34 29.80 -34.93
C ALA A 53 13.07 29.30 -33.67
N ASN A 54 14.33 28.92 -33.90
CA ASN A 54 15.40 28.50 -33.01
C ASN A 54 15.79 29.51 -31.91
N GLY A 55 16.48 29.03 -30.88
CA GLY A 55 17.28 29.89 -30.00
C GLY A 55 17.82 29.22 -28.73
N SER A 56 18.96 28.54 -28.87
CA SER A 56 19.84 28.07 -27.80
C SER A 56 20.60 29.22 -27.11
N SER A 57 20.78 29.18 -25.79
CA SER A 57 22.09 29.43 -25.15
C SER A 57 22.09 29.23 -23.63
N SER A 58 23.23 28.71 -23.19
CA SER A 58 23.76 28.31 -21.90
C SER A 58 24.02 29.39 -20.84
N SER A 59 24.31 28.89 -19.62
CA SER A 59 25.29 29.39 -18.60
C SER A 59 24.99 30.75 -17.94
N SER A 60 25.27 31.06 -16.67
CA SER A 60 26.15 30.49 -15.63
C SER A 60 25.90 31.28 -14.33
N SER A 61 26.01 30.64 -13.16
CA SER A 61 26.30 31.30 -11.87
C SER A 61 27.73 31.84 -11.85
N PRO A 62 28.09 32.82 -10.99
CA PRO A 62 28.73 32.46 -9.71
C PRO A 62 28.50 33.44 -8.52
N PHE A 63 28.85 32.97 -7.31
CA PHE A 63 29.42 33.64 -6.09
C PHE A 63 29.17 35.16 -5.86
N GLY A 64 28.95 35.70 -4.66
CA GLY A 64 29.17 35.30 -3.27
C GLY A 64 29.27 36.56 -2.39
N SER A 65 29.19 36.38 -1.06
CA SER A 65 29.76 37.23 0.01
C SER A 65 29.17 38.62 0.33
N GLY A 66 28.53 38.71 1.51
CA GLY A 66 29.13 39.39 2.68
C GLY A 66 28.95 40.90 2.91
N ILE A 67 28.58 41.21 4.16
CA ILE A 67 28.89 42.41 4.97
C ILE A 67 27.89 43.60 4.96
N SER A 68 27.01 43.56 5.97
CA SER A 68 26.84 44.47 7.12
C SER A 68 27.01 46.01 7.05
N ILE A 69 26.08 46.65 7.81
CA ILE A 69 26.10 47.92 8.59
C ILE A 69 25.68 49.23 7.88
N GLY A 70 24.60 49.81 8.39
CA GLY A 70 24.24 51.23 8.21
C GLY A 70 23.10 51.64 9.14
N LEU A 71 23.43 52.39 10.20
CA LEU A 71 22.56 53.00 11.20
C LEU A 71 21.58 54.04 10.61
N GLY A 72 20.43 54.24 11.26
CA GLY A 72 19.56 55.39 10.98
C GLY A 72 18.32 55.50 11.87
N SER A 73 18.48 56.17 13.01
CA SER A 73 17.56 57.10 13.72
C SER A 73 16.04 56.89 13.66
N GLY A 74 15.43 56.82 14.86
CA GLY A 74 14.01 56.63 15.06
C GLY A 74 13.11 57.86 14.93
N THR A 75 11.81 57.60 15.07
CA THR A 75 10.80 58.55 15.53
C THR A 75 9.71 57.77 16.27
N SER A 76 9.33 58.27 17.43
CA SER A 76 8.23 57.84 18.28
C SER A 76 6.89 58.34 17.74
N SER A 77 5.86 57.50 17.68
CA SER A 77 4.47 57.97 17.81
C SER A 77 3.52 56.87 18.31
N SER A 78 2.94 57.18 19.48
CA SER A 78 1.58 56.92 19.94
C SER A 78 0.93 55.54 19.70
N SER A 79 0.73 54.87 20.84
CA SER A 79 -0.30 53.89 21.15
C SER A 79 -1.69 54.25 20.62
N SER A 80 -2.29 53.32 19.86
CA SER A 80 -3.74 53.11 19.83
C SER A 80 -4.00 51.62 20.06
N GLY A 81 -4.56 51.32 21.23
CA GLY A 81 -4.97 49.98 21.60
C GLY A 81 -6.16 49.56 20.76
N VAL A 82 -5.97 48.53 19.94
CA VAL A 82 -7.07 47.74 19.39
C VAL A 82 -6.89 46.34 19.94
N SER A 83 -7.73 45.99 20.91
CA SER A 83 -7.85 44.66 21.47
C SER A 83 -8.34 43.67 20.40
N SER A 84 -7.40 42.94 19.79
CA SER A 84 -7.68 41.76 18.97
C SER A 84 -7.83 40.52 19.87
N SER A 85 -8.92 40.46 20.62
CA SER A 85 -9.38 39.23 21.28
C SER A 85 -10.10 38.33 20.26
N SER A 86 -9.35 37.61 19.44
CA SER A 86 -9.94 36.59 18.54
C SER A 86 -9.06 35.35 18.28
N GLY A 87 -7.99 35.16 19.07
CA GLY A 87 -7.09 34.00 18.91
C GLY A 87 -7.24 32.87 19.95
N SER A 88 -7.81 33.12 21.13
CA SER A 88 -7.75 32.16 22.27
C SER A 88 -8.93 31.17 22.33
N GLY A 89 -10.13 31.55 21.89
CA GLY A 89 -11.31 30.67 21.99
C GLY A 89 -11.30 29.48 21.02
N SER A 90 -10.66 29.63 19.85
CA SER A 90 -10.60 28.59 18.83
C SER A 90 -9.63 27.47 19.20
N SER A 91 -8.47 27.82 19.77
CA SER A 91 -7.47 26.83 20.22
C SER A 91 -7.98 25.99 21.39
N ASP A 92 -8.67 26.61 22.37
CA ASP A 92 -9.24 25.90 23.51
C ASP A 92 -10.41 24.99 23.10
N SER A 93 -11.25 25.43 22.14
CA SER A 93 -12.32 24.60 21.60
C SER A 93 -11.77 23.38 20.86
N ARG A 94 -10.71 23.56 20.07
CA ARG A 94 -10.05 22.48 19.33
C ARG A 94 -9.41 21.46 20.26
N ARG A 95 -8.68 21.93 21.29
CA ARG A 95 -8.08 21.06 22.30
C ARG A 95 -9.14 20.22 23.03
N LYS A 96 -10.24 20.84 23.47
CA LYS A 96 -11.36 20.12 24.10
C LYS A 96 -11.97 19.07 23.17
N ALA A 97 -12.14 19.39 21.88
CA ALA A 97 -12.64 18.43 20.90
C ALA A 97 -11.69 17.24 20.69
N THR A 98 -10.37 17.46 20.66
CA THR A 98 -9.37 16.39 20.59
C THR A 98 -9.41 15.49 21.82
N GLU A 99 -9.42 16.08 23.03
CA GLU A 99 -9.47 15.32 24.29
C GLU A 99 -10.76 14.47 24.40
N GLU A 100 -11.91 15.03 23.99
CA GLU A 100 -13.19 14.31 23.98
C GLU A 100 -13.24 13.22 22.91
N LEU A 101 -12.64 13.44 21.74
CA LEU A 101 -12.52 12.43 20.70
C LEU A 101 -11.68 11.24 21.15
N THR A 102 -10.49 11.50 21.72
CA THR A 102 -9.62 10.45 22.26
C THR A 102 -10.34 9.65 23.35
N ARG A 103 -11.07 10.32 24.25
CA ARG A 103 -11.89 9.64 25.27
C ARG A 103 -12.99 8.77 24.64
N SER A 104 -13.67 9.27 23.62
CA SER A 104 -14.74 8.54 22.93
C SER A 104 -14.19 7.32 22.21
N LEU A 105 -13.04 7.45 21.52
CA LEU A 105 -12.35 6.33 20.86
C LEU A 105 -11.89 5.27 21.88
N GLY A 106 -11.37 5.68 23.04
CA GLY A 106 -11.00 4.77 24.12
C GLY A 106 -12.20 4.00 24.68
N GLN A 107 -13.36 4.64 24.83
CA GLN A 107 -14.60 3.97 25.25
C GLN A 107 -15.12 3.01 24.18
N ILE A 108 -15.05 3.37 22.90
CA ILE A 108 -15.36 2.48 21.77
C ILE A 108 -14.44 1.25 21.80
N LYS A 109 -13.14 1.43 21.99
CA LYS A 109 -12.19 0.31 22.15
C LYS A 109 -12.56 -0.59 23.32
N SER A 110 -12.89 -0.02 24.47
CA SER A 110 -13.29 -0.81 25.65
C SER A 110 -14.53 -1.68 25.36
N ILE A 111 -15.50 -1.17 24.57
CA ILE A 111 -16.65 -1.96 24.13
C ILE A 111 -16.22 -3.11 23.19
N LEU A 112 -15.26 -2.87 22.29
CA LEU A 112 -14.83 -3.85 21.29
C LEU A 112 -13.85 -4.91 21.82
N PHE A 113 -13.00 -4.56 22.78
CA PHE A 113 -11.90 -5.40 23.26
C PHE A 113 -12.04 -5.85 24.72
N GLY A 114 -12.94 -5.25 25.51
CA GLY A 114 -12.99 -5.44 26.96
C GLY A 114 -12.06 -4.47 27.71
N ALA A 115 -11.98 -4.61 29.04
CA ALA A 115 -11.33 -3.62 29.92
C ALA A 115 -9.79 -3.56 29.84
N GLU A 116 -9.12 -4.55 29.25
CA GLU A 116 -7.63 -4.61 29.13
C GLU A 116 -7.15 -4.88 27.69
N GLY A 117 -7.76 -4.23 26.70
CA GLY A 117 -7.31 -4.33 25.31
C GLY A 117 -6.05 -3.52 25.00
N ASP A 118 -4.93 -3.75 25.69
CA ASP A 118 -3.63 -3.21 25.28
C ASP A 118 -2.99 -4.15 24.24
N GLY A 119 -3.09 -3.74 22.98
CA GLY A 119 -2.78 -4.54 21.80
C GLY A 119 -1.28 -4.73 21.56
N SER A 120 -0.60 -5.46 22.45
CA SER A 120 0.74 -5.98 22.17
C SER A 120 0.71 -7.50 22.03
N THR A 121 1.32 -7.97 20.93
CA THR A 121 1.74 -9.36 20.67
C THR A 121 0.78 -10.27 19.89
N SER A 122 1.03 -10.34 18.59
CA SER A 122 0.88 -11.54 17.78
C SER A 122 1.82 -12.64 18.28
N GLY A 123 1.30 -13.80 18.70
CA GLY A 123 2.14 -14.96 19.03
C GLY A 123 1.36 -16.17 19.55
N SER A 124 1.29 -17.20 18.70
CA SER A 124 1.27 -18.64 19.01
C SER A 124 0.38 -19.16 20.14
N SER A 125 -0.66 -19.89 19.73
CA SER A 125 -1.42 -20.83 20.56
C SER A 125 -0.57 -22.04 20.97
N SER A 126 -0.29 -22.18 22.27
CA SER A 126 -0.06 -23.47 22.90
C SER A 126 -0.68 -23.47 24.29
N ALA A 127 -1.66 -24.37 24.47
CA ALA A 127 -2.33 -24.64 25.73
C ALA A 127 -1.38 -25.26 26.76
N LEU A 128 -1.54 -24.90 28.04
CA LEU A 128 -1.58 -25.84 29.17
C LEU A 128 -2.11 -25.09 30.41
N GLY A 129 -3.02 -25.72 31.15
CA GLY A 129 -3.77 -25.10 32.25
C GLY A 129 -3.02 -25.02 33.57
N SER A 130 -3.60 -24.27 34.52
CA SER A 130 -3.65 -24.54 35.97
C SER A 130 -4.46 -23.45 36.68
N SER A 131 -5.37 -23.87 37.55
CA SER A 131 -6.29 -23.06 38.35
C SER A 131 -5.60 -22.22 39.43
N SER A 132 -6.05 -20.99 39.66
CA SER A 132 -6.45 -20.50 40.99
C SER A 132 -7.05 -19.09 40.96
N SER A 133 -8.06 -18.95 41.79
CA SER A 133 -8.94 -17.82 42.09
C SER A 133 -8.27 -16.46 42.33
N ASN A 134 -8.70 -15.44 41.58
CA ASN A 134 -9.10 -14.16 42.16
C ASN A 134 -10.08 -13.42 41.22
N SER A 135 -11.28 -13.13 41.71
CA SER A 135 -12.34 -12.44 40.98
C SER A 135 -12.10 -10.92 40.99
N ASN A 136 -11.67 -10.38 39.84
CA ASN A 136 -11.90 -8.99 39.45
C ASN A 136 -12.06 -8.90 37.92
N SER A 137 -13.32 -8.92 37.49
CA SER A 137 -13.85 -8.49 36.18
C SER A 137 -12.98 -8.66 34.91
N ASN A 138 -12.70 -9.91 34.52
CA ASN A 138 -12.49 -10.23 33.11
C ASN A 138 -13.87 -10.26 32.43
N SER A 139 -14.37 -9.11 32.00
CA SER A 139 -15.61 -9.06 31.22
C SER A 139 -15.27 -9.09 29.72
N ASP A 140 -15.52 -10.22 29.08
CA ASP A 140 -15.57 -10.32 27.63
C ASP A 140 -16.50 -9.24 27.06
N PRO A 141 -16.21 -8.69 25.86
CA PRO A 141 -17.03 -7.65 25.27
C PRO A 141 -18.47 -8.15 25.06
N SER A 142 -19.46 -7.41 25.58
CA SER A 142 -20.87 -7.77 25.44
C SER A 142 -21.27 -7.80 23.94
N PRO A 143 -21.71 -8.96 23.40
CA PRO A 143 -22.06 -9.09 21.99
C PRO A 143 -23.16 -8.12 21.54
N GLU A 144 -24.10 -7.82 22.44
CA GLU A 144 -25.18 -6.87 22.19
C GLU A 144 -24.66 -5.43 22.07
N LEU A 145 -23.80 -5.00 22.98
CA LEU A 145 -23.21 -3.66 22.93
C LEU A 145 -22.34 -3.48 21.68
N VAL A 146 -21.57 -4.50 21.30
CA VAL A 146 -20.78 -4.50 20.06
C VAL A 146 -21.68 -4.42 18.83
N ALA A 147 -22.81 -5.14 18.82
CA ALA A 147 -23.77 -5.10 17.72
C ALA A 147 -24.42 -3.72 17.59
N GLN A 148 -24.87 -3.12 18.69
CA GLN A 148 -25.42 -1.76 18.73
C GLN A 148 -24.39 -0.73 18.25
N LEU A 149 -23.16 -0.80 18.75
CA LEU A 149 -22.06 0.06 18.33
C LEU A 149 -21.77 -0.05 16.84
N ALA A 150 -21.65 -1.27 16.31
CA ALA A 150 -21.40 -1.50 14.90
C ALA A 150 -22.51 -0.89 14.04
N GLN A 151 -23.78 -1.09 14.41
CA GLN A 151 -24.91 -0.52 13.69
C GLN A 151 -24.87 1.01 13.66
N GLU A 152 -24.59 1.65 14.80
CA GLU A 152 -24.47 3.10 14.89
C GLU A 152 -23.29 3.64 14.06
N VAL A 153 -22.15 2.93 14.07
CA VAL A 153 -20.98 3.26 13.25
C VAL A 153 -21.33 3.23 11.76
N TYR A 154 -22.11 2.24 11.30
CA TYR A 154 -22.53 2.13 9.89
C TYR A 154 -23.57 3.19 9.51
N ASN A 155 -24.59 3.39 10.36
CA ASN A 155 -25.66 4.37 10.11
C ASN A 155 -25.12 5.80 10.03
N ASN A 156 -24.04 6.07 10.74
CA ASN A 156 -23.40 7.38 10.81
C ASN A 156 -22.07 7.44 10.02
N ASP A 157 -21.80 6.52 9.10
CA ASP A 157 -20.60 6.51 8.25
C ASP A 157 -19.28 6.85 8.98
N ILE A 158 -19.17 6.45 10.25
CA ILE A 158 -18.07 6.89 11.13
C ILE A 158 -16.73 6.39 10.59
N LEU A 159 -16.70 5.19 10.00
CA LEU A 159 -15.51 4.64 9.36
C LEU A 159 -14.97 5.53 8.24
N HIS A 160 -15.85 6.12 7.42
CA HIS A 160 -15.43 7.02 6.34
C HIS A 160 -14.91 8.34 6.92
N LEU A 161 -15.65 8.93 7.86
CA LEU A 161 -15.28 10.20 8.51
C LEU A 161 -13.94 10.08 9.23
N LEU A 162 -13.73 9.03 10.03
CA LEU A 162 -12.46 8.83 10.72
C LEU A 162 -11.29 8.72 9.74
N LEU A 163 -11.47 8.05 8.60
CA LEU A 163 -10.43 7.91 7.58
C LEU A 163 -10.08 9.23 6.91
N LEU A 164 -11.07 10.06 6.55
CA LEU A 164 -10.82 11.36 5.93
C LEU A 164 -10.12 12.35 6.86
N HIS A 165 -10.40 12.29 8.16
CA HIS A 165 -9.91 13.25 9.14
C HIS A 165 -8.78 12.68 10.03
N ILE A 166 -8.28 11.47 9.75
CA ILE A 166 -7.25 10.78 10.55
C ILE A 166 -5.98 11.61 10.73
N TRP A 167 -5.62 12.43 9.75
CA TRP A 167 -4.45 13.32 9.78
C TRP A 167 -4.54 14.45 10.82
N ARG A 168 -5.75 14.81 11.25
CA ARG A 168 -5.97 15.81 12.30
C ARG A 168 -5.89 15.22 13.71
N LEU A 169 -5.87 13.90 13.83
CA LEU A 169 -5.86 13.19 15.11
C LEU A 169 -4.46 13.14 15.69
N GLU A 170 -4.38 13.00 17.02
CA GLU A 170 -3.12 12.73 17.72
C GLU A 170 -2.64 11.30 17.48
N PHE A 171 -1.37 11.04 17.76
CA PHE A 171 -0.70 9.77 17.45
C PHE A 171 -1.43 8.54 18.02
N GLU A 172 -1.81 8.55 19.29
CA GLU A 172 -2.54 7.43 19.91
C GLU A 172 -3.96 7.27 19.33
N ALA A 173 -4.66 8.38 19.08
CA ALA A 173 -5.97 8.35 18.46
C ALA A 173 -5.94 7.73 17.04
N ARG A 174 -4.87 7.95 16.26
CA ARG A 174 -4.70 7.30 14.94
C ARG A 174 -4.55 5.77 15.05
N LYS A 175 -3.84 5.30 16.08
CA LYS A 175 -3.72 3.86 16.37
C LYS A 175 -5.06 3.27 16.77
N ASP A 176 -5.79 3.97 17.64
CA ASP A 176 -7.11 3.55 18.08
C ASP A 176 -8.08 3.42 16.92
N VAL A 177 -8.09 4.39 15.99
CA VAL A 177 -8.88 4.32 14.76
C VAL A 177 -8.56 3.06 13.96
N ALA A 178 -7.28 2.76 13.72
CA ALA A 178 -6.89 1.56 12.98
C ALA A 178 -7.34 0.27 13.68
N GLN A 179 -7.21 0.20 15.01
CA GLN A 179 -7.63 -0.97 15.80
C GLN A 179 -9.16 -1.15 15.78
N ILE A 180 -9.93 -0.08 15.96
CA ILE A 180 -11.40 -0.10 15.87
C ILE A 180 -11.84 -0.56 14.49
N PHE A 181 -11.25 0.01 13.43
CA PHE A 181 -11.56 -0.34 12.05
C PHE A 181 -11.32 -1.83 11.79
N ASN A 182 -10.15 -2.33 12.17
CA ASN A 182 -9.76 -3.72 11.94
C ASN A 182 -10.60 -4.71 12.77
N ASN A 183 -10.97 -4.36 14.00
CA ASN A 183 -11.85 -5.17 14.82
C ASN A 183 -13.25 -5.29 14.17
N LEU A 184 -13.82 -4.18 13.72
CA LEU A 184 -15.11 -4.18 13.03
C LEU A 184 -15.06 -4.95 11.70
N LEU A 185 -13.98 -4.84 10.92
CA LEU A 185 -13.77 -5.64 9.71
C LEU A 185 -13.79 -7.15 9.98
N ARG A 186 -13.18 -7.57 11.09
CA ARG A 186 -13.13 -8.97 11.53
C ARG A 186 -14.41 -9.48 12.18
N ARG A 187 -15.39 -8.60 12.41
CA ARG A 187 -16.65 -8.99 13.06
C ARG A 187 -17.51 -9.83 12.12
N GLN A 188 -17.86 -11.02 12.59
CA GLN A 188 -18.73 -11.96 11.89
C GLN A 188 -20.07 -12.12 12.62
N VAL A 189 -21.17 -12.22 11.87
CA VAL A 189 -22.50 -12.53 12.40
C VAL A 189 -23.07 -13.71 11.61
N GLY A 190 -23.05 -14.90 12.21
CA GLY A 190 -23.30 -16.14 11.48
C GLY A 190 -22.25 -16.35 10.40
N SER A 191 -22.67 -16.49 9.14
CA SER A 191 -21.78 -16.59 7.98
C SER A 191 -21.44 -15.23 7.33
N ARG A 192 -22.03 -14.14 7.81
CA ARG A 192 -21.93 -12.81 7.19
C ARG A 192 -20.84 -11.95 7.83
N TRP A 193 -20.34 -11.01 7.04
CA TRP A 193 -19.35 -10.00 7.45
C TRP A 193 -19.96 -8.60 7.30
N PRO A 194 -20.72 -8.10 8.29
CA PRO A 194 -21.52 -6.88 8.13
C PRO A 194 -20.69 -5.65 7.71
N THR A 195 -19.48 -5.49 8.25
CA THR A 195 -18.59 -4.38 7.86
C THR A 195 -18.14 -4.51 6.41
N VAL A 196 -17.87 -5.73 5.92
CA VAL A 196 -17.48 -5.97 4.52
C VAL A 196 -18.64 -5.63 3.58
N GLU A 197 -19.86 -6.04 3.92
CA GLU A 197 -21.07 -5.69 3.17
C GLU A 197 -21.31 -4.17 3.15
N TYR A 198 -21.13 -3.49 4.28
CA TYR A 198 -21.18 -2.04 4.37
C TYR A 198 -20.13 -1.38 3.45
N LEU A 199 -18.88 -1.85 3.44
CA LEU A 199 -17.82 -1.30 2.61
C LEU A 199 -18.02 -1.57 1.11
N ASN A 200 -18.61 -2.72 0.74
CA ASN A 200 -18.97 -3.02 -0.65
C ASN A 200 -19.94 -1.98 -1.23
N SER A 201 -20.87 -1.48 -0.42
CA SER A 201 -21.77 -0.38 -0.83
C SER A 201 -21.12 1.01 -0.86
N ARG A 202 -19.88 1.13 -0.36
CA ARG A 202 -19.15 2.41 -0.21
C ARG A 202 -17.66 2.30 -0.60
N PRO A 203 -17.34 2.01 -1.89
CA PRO A 203 -15.95 1.88 -2.37
C PRO A 203 -15.02 3.05 -2.04
N ALA A 204 -15.57 4.26 -1.90
CA ALA A 204 -14.82 5.47 -1.55
C ALA A 204 -13.97 5.31 -0.27
N ILE A 205 -14.38 4.46 0.67
CA ILE A 205 -13.63 4.20 1.91
C ILE A 205 -12.32 3.47 1.62
N ILE A 206 -12.33 2.48 0.72
CA ILE A 206 -11.13 1.73 0.31
C ILE A 206 -10.14 2.69 -0.36
N PHE A 207 -10.65 3.57 -1.22
CA PHE A 207 -9.84 4.55 -1.93
C PHE A 207 -9.29 5.65 -1.00
N ALA A 208 -10.03 6.04 0.03
CA ALA A 208 -9.53 6.95 1.06
C ALA A 208 -8.36 6.30 1.83
N ALA A 209 -8.46 5.01 2.17
CA ALA A 209 -7.38 4.28 2.83
C ALA A 209 -6.12 4.21 1.95
N LEU A 210 -6.27 3.92 0.66
CA LEU A 210 -5.18 3.94 -0.29
C LEU A 210 -4.55 5.34 -0.41
N LYS A 211 -5.38 6.39 -0.54
CA LYS A 211 -4.90 7.77 -0.67
C LYS A 211 -4.12 8.24 0.56
N GLY A 212 -4.29 7.59 1.72
CA GLY A 212 -3.52 7.88 2.93
C GLY A 212 -2.00 7.78 2.75
N TYR A 213 -1.50 7.05 1.74
CA TYR A 213 -0.08 7.04 1.39
C TYR A 213 0.47 8.41 0.92
N GLU A 214 -0.39 9.35 0.50
CA GLU A 214 0.00 10.72 0.15
C GLU A 214 0.38 11.55 1.39
N ASN A 215 -0.03 11.12 2.58
CA ASN A 215 0.28 11.80 3.83
C ASN A 215 1.19 10.92 4.72
N PRO A 216 2.49 11.25 4.83
CA PRO A 216 3.45 10.48 5.61
C PRO A 216 3.02 10.22 7.06
N ASP A 217 2.36 11.17 7.70
CA ASP A 217 2.01 11.13 9.13
C ASP A 217 0.95 10.08 9.48
N VAL A 218 0.18 9.61 8.48
CA VAL A 218 -0.91 8.64 8.67
C VAL A 218 -0.84 7.43 7.75
N SER A 219 0.05 7.46 6.77
CA SER A 219 0.26 6.43 5.76
C SER A 219 0.31 4.99 6.31
N LEU A 220 1.03 4.75 7.40
CA LEU A 220 1.14 3.43 8.02
C LEU A 220 -0.15 3.02 8.73
N ASN A 221 -0.88 3.95 9.35
CA ASN A 221 -2.18 3.67 9.96
C ASN A 221 -3.21 3.29 8.89
N THR A 222 -3.29 4.08 7.81
CA THR A 222 -4.21 3.81 6.69
C THR A 222 -3.79 2.56 5.91
N GLY A 223 -2.50 2.29 5.79
CA GLY A 223 -1.94 1.08 5.20
C GLY A 223 -2.31 -0.19 5.99
N MET A 224 -2.31 -0.14 7.32
CA MET A 224 -2.80 -1.24 8.17
C MET A 224 -4.30 -1.49 7.98
N ILE A 225 -5.11 -0.43 7.86
CA ILE A 225 -6.55 -0.54 7.61
C ILE A 225 -6.80 -1.14 6.23
N LEU A 226 -6.11 -0.63 5.20
CA LEU A 226 -6.20 -1.14 3.83
C LEU A 226 -5.85 -2.62 3.76
N ARG A 227 -4.77 -3.03 4.42
CA ARG A 227 -4.33 -4.42 4.48
C ARG A 227 -5.40 -5.36 5.03
N GLU A 228 -6.14 -4.92 6.06
CA GLU A 228 -7.23 -5.72 6.61
C GLU A 228 -8.41 -5.81 5.64
N MET A 229 -8.75 -4.73 4.93
CA MET A 229 -9.77 -4.76 3.86
C MET A 229 -9.41 -5.77 2.77
N LEU A 230 -8.15 -5.80 2.34
CA LEU A 230 -7.66 -6.67 1.27
C LEU A 230 -7.74 -8.17 1.61
N ARG A 231 -7.95 -8.53 2.88
CA ARG A 231 -8.21 -9.92 3.28
C ARG A 231 -9.53 -10.47 2.76
N HIS A 232 -10.47 -9.59 2.44
CA HIS A 232 -11.79 -9.96 1.93
C HIS A 232 -11.82 -9.82 0.41
N GLU A 233 -12.18 -10.91 -0.28
CA GLU A 233 -12.13 -11.01 -1.75
C GLU A 233 -12.89 -9.88 -2.42
N SER A 234 -14.13 -9.61 -1.99
CA SER A 234 -14.97 -8.56 -2.58
C SER A 234 -14.36 -7.14 -2.49
N LEU A 235 -13.70 -6.81 -1.38
CA LEU A 235 -13.06 -5.49 -1.21
C LEU A 235 -11.75 -5.38 -2.00
N ALA A 236 -10.96 -6.45 -2.02
CA ALA A 236 -9.75 -6.52 -2.84
C ALA A 236 -10.08 -6.38 -4.34
N GLN A 237 -11.19 -7.00 -4.79
CA GLN A 237 -11.66 -6.88 -6.17
C GLN A 237 -12.00 -5.44 -6.55
N ILE A 238 -12.72 -4.72 -5.68
CA ILE A 238 -13.06 -3.30 -5.90
C ILE A 238 -11.79 -2.45 -6.10
N LEU A 239 -10.73 -2.71 -5.32
CA LEU A 239 -9.47 -2.00 -5.48
C LEU A 239 -8.78 -2.41 -6.78
N LEU A 240 -8.61 -3.71 -7.01
CA LEU A 240 -7.85 -4.26 -8.13
C LEU A 240 -8.44 -3.86 -9.49
N GLU A 241 -9.77 -3.86 -9.61
CA GLU A 241 -10.46 -3.48 -10.86
C GLU A 241 -10.54 -1.95 -11.07
N SER A 242 -10.14 -1.15 -10.10
CA SER A 242 -10.18 0.32 -10.17
C SER A 242 -8.90 0.89 -10.78
N ASP A 243 -9.01 2.01 -11.49
CA ASP A 243 -7.85 2.78 -11.97
C ASP A 243 -6.92 3.21 -10.83
N LYS A 244 -7.45 3.32 -9.59
CA LYS A 244 -6.66 3.68 -8.42
C LYS A 244 -5.65 2.62 -8.01
N PHE A 245 -5.80 1.36 -8.43
CA PHE A 245 -4.77 0.34 -8.24
C PHE A 245 -3.42 0.77 -8.84
N TYR A 246 -3.45 1.50 -9.96
CA TYR A 246 -2.26 1.98 -10.65
C TYR A 246 -1.57 3.18 -9.95
N LEU A 247 -2.04 3.61 -8.78
CA LEU A 247 -1.34 4.55 -7.90
C LEU A 247 -0.26 3.87 -7.05
N PHE A 248 -0.33 2.55 -6.83
CA PHE A 248 0.66 1.82 -6.02
C PHE A 248 2.12 2.03 -6.48
N PRO A 249 2.48 1.96 -7.78
CA PRO A 249 3.84 2.21 -8.22
C PRO A 249 4.38 3.58 -7.80
N ASP A 250 3.54 4.62 -7.88
CA ASP A 250 3.89 5.96 -7.44
C ASP A 250 4.14 6.00 -5.92
N TYR A 251 3.29 5.37 -5.12
CA TYR A 251 3.51 5.27 -3.68
C TYR A 251 4.75 4.44 -3.32
N ILE A 252 5.05 3.38 -4.08
CA ILE A 252 6.23 2.55 -3.88
C ILE A 252 7.51 3.34 -4.21
N GLU A 253 7.53 4.14 -5.26
CA GLU A 253 8.74 4.82 -5.73
C GLU A 253 8.99 6.18 -5.07
N LYS A 254 7.93 6.92 -4.73
CA LYS A 254 8.04 8.34 -4.32
C LYS A 254 7.95 8.59 -2.82
N THR A 255 7.63 7.57 -2.01
CA THR A 255 7.49 7.73 -0.54
C THR A 255 8.75 7.29 0.22
N THR A 256 8.79 7.56 1.52
CA THR A 256 9.91 7.16 2.37
C THR A 256 9.99 5.64 2.48
N PHE A 257 11.17 5.11 2.82
CA PHE A 257 11.45 3.67 2.81
C PHE A 257 10.39 2.82 3.56
N GLY A 258 10.01 3.22 4.77
CA GLY A 258 9.00 2.50 5.55
C GLY A 258 7.62 2.48 4.88
N ILE A 259 7.21 3.62 4.30
CA ILE A 259 5.94 3.77 3.59
C ILE A 259 5.94 2.97 2.30
N SER A 260 7.03 3.05 1.53
CA SER A 260 7.25 2.29 0.30
C SER A 260 7.15 0.78 0.54
N CYS A 261 7.76 0.27 1.61
CA CYS A 261 7.68 -1.14 1.97
C CYS A 261 6.25 -1.57 2.35
N ASP A 262 5.52 -0.73 3.10
CA ASP A 262 4.13 -0.98 3.46
C ASP A 262 3.22 -0.98 2.23
N ALA A 263 3.36 0.02 1.35
CA ALA A 263 2.65 0.13 0.07
C ALA A 263 2.93 -1.06 -0.85
N PHE A 264 4.20 -1.47 -1.00
CA PHE A 264 4.57 -2.65 -1.77
C PHE A 264 3.92 -3.92 -1.20
N SER A 265 3.87 -4.04 0.13
CA SER A 265 3.26 -5.19 0.77
C SER A 265 1.75 -5.26 0.51
N ASN A 266 1.04 -4.13 0.51
CA ASN A 266 -0.39 -4.08 0.17
C ASN A 266 -0.65 -4.30 -1.34
N PHE A 267 0.24 -3.80 -2.20
CA PHE A 267 0.24 -4.11 -3.62
C PHE A 267 0.39 -5.63 -3.87
N LYS A 268 1.39 -6.26 -3.22
CA LYS A 268 1.60 -7.70 -3.26
C LYS A 268 0.41 -8.49 -2.73
N GLU A 269 -0.15 -8.07 -1.59
CA GLU A 269 -1.31 -8.72 -0.97
C GLU A 269 -2.50 -8.77 -1.95
N THR A 270 -2.77 -7.63 -2.61
CA THR A 270 -3.83 -7.51 -3.63
C THR A 270 -3.62 -8.49 -4.79
N LEU A 271 -2.37 -8.77 -5.15
CA LEU A 271 -2.01 -9.61 -6.31
C LEU A 271 -1.80 -11.10 -5.98
N THR A 272 -1.75 -11.50 -4.72
CA THR A 272 -1.35 -12.89 -4.37
C THR A 272 -2.31 -13.59 -3.43
N ARG A 273 -3.20 -12.88 -2.73
CA ARG A 273 -4.13 -13.49 -1.79
C ARG A 273 -5.26 -14.28 -2.47
N HIS A 274 -6.00 -13.63 -3.36
CA HIS A 274 -7.22 -14.18 -3.96
C HIS A 274 -6.95 -14.71 -5.36
N LYS A 275 -6.29 -15.88 -5.43
CA LYS A 275 -5.66 -16.42 -6.65
C LYS A 275 -6.56 -16.42 -7.89
N SER A 276 -7.77 -16.98 -7.79
CA SER A 276 -8.70 -17.07 -8.92
C SER A 276 -9.14 -15.71 -9.45
N MET A 277 -9.44 -14.77 -8.54
CA MET A 277 -9.83 -13.40 -8.90
C MET A 277 -8.67 -12.66 -9.58
N VAL A 278 -7.45 -12.77 -9.01
CA VAL A 278 -6.28 -12.12 -9.59
C VAL A 278 -5.92 -12.71 -10.96
N ALA A 279 -5.98 -14.03 -11.12
CA ALA A 279 -5.72 -14.68 -12.40
C ALA A 279 -6.65 -14.16 -13.50
N ALA A 280 -7.96 -14.07 -13.22
CA ALA A 280 -8.94 -13.51 -14.14
C ALA A 280 -8.65 -12.03 -14.48
N TYR A 281 -8.28 -11.23 -13.48
CA TYR A 281 -7.89 -9.83 -13.69
C TYR A 281 -6.64 -9.68 -14.57
N LEU A 282 -5.58 -10.45 -14.28
CA LEU A 282 -4.31 -10.39 -14.99
C LEU A 282 -4.44 -10.85 -16.44
N GLU A 283 -5.27 -11.86 -16.71
CA GLU A 283 -5.55 -12.31 -18.08
C GLU A 283 -6.28 -11.22 -18.87
N LYS A 284 -7.33 -10.63 -18.28
CA LYS A 284 -8.13 -9.57 -18.90
C LYS A 284 -7.34 -8.27 -19.14
N ASN A 285 -6.48 -7.88 -18.20
CA ASN A 285 -5.78 -6.59 -18.21
C ASN A 285 -4.27 -6.71 -18.48
N TYR A 286 -3.87 -7.81 -19.11
CA TYR A 286 -2.47 -8.23 -19.25
C TYR A 286 -1.54 -7.10 -19.70
N ASP A 287 -1.84 -6.46 -20.83
CA ASP A 287 -0.94 -5.47 -21.44
C ASP A 287 -0.79 -4.23 -20.55
N ARG A 288 -1.90 -3.72 -20.00
CA ARG A 288 -1.89 -2.57 -19.09
C ARG A 288 -1.14 -2.89 -17.79
N PHE A 289 -1.38 -4.06 -17.21
CA PHE A 289 -0.71 -4.47 -15.98
C PHE A 289 0.79 -4.63 -16.18
N PHE A 290 1.24 -5.41 -17.18
CA PHE A 290 2.66 -5.66 -17.38
C PHE A 290 3.44 -4.46 -17.92
N ALA A 291 2.79 -3.54 -18.65
CA ALA A 291 3.39 -2.25 -18.98
C ALA A 291 3.75 -1.44 -17.72
N MET A 292 2.81 -1.35 -16.76
CA MET A 292 3.08 -0.74 -15.45
C MET A 292 4.14 -1.53 -14.68
N TYR A 293 4.01 -2.85 -14.59
CA TYR A 293 4.89 -3.70 -13.78
C TYR A 293 6.34 -3.67 -14.26
N THR A 294 6.55 -3.51 -15.56
CA THR A 294 7.90 -3.37 -16.16
C THR A 294 8.62 -2.14 -15.61
N THR A 295 7.91 -1.06 -15.28
CA THR A 295 8.53 0.13 -14.67
C THR A 295 9.13 -0.19 -13.30
N LEU A 296 8.46 -1.01 -12.49
CA LEU A 296 8.96 -1.49 -11.19
C LEU A 296 10.17 -2.42 -11.34
N LEU A 297 10.16 -3.31 -12.35
CA LEU A 297 11.31 -4.19 -12.65
C LEU A 297 12.55 -3.40 -13.11
N GLN A 298 12.34 -2.23 -13.71
CA GLN A 298 13.42 -1.35 -14.19
C GLN A 298 13.83 -0.29 -13.16
N SER A 299 13.16 -0.23 -12.01
CA SER A 299 13.38 0.76 -10.96
C SER A 299 14.87 0.94 -10.61
N PRO A 300 15.34 2.19 -10.43
CA PRO A 300 16.67 2.44 -9.90
C PRO A 300 16.77 2.09 -8.41
N ASN A 301 15.64 2.00 -7.70
CA ASN A 301 15.60 1.60 -6.29
C ASN A 301 15.86 0.09 -6.17
N TYR A 302 16.95 -0.26 -5.48
CA TYR A 302 17.36 -1.66 -5.27
C TYR A 302 16.25 -2.52 -4.65
N VAL A 303 15.57 -2.01 -3.61
CA VAL A 303 14.56 -2.76 -2.87
C VAL A 303 13.33 -2.97 -3.73
N THR A 304 12.84 -1.91 -4.40
CA THR A 304 11.71 -2.03 -5.32
C THR A 304 11.99 -3.00 -6.46
N LYS A 305 13.13 -2.86 -7.14
CA LYS A 305 13.53 -3.75 -8.24
C LYS A 305 13.60 -5.20 -7.77
N ARG A 306 14.27 -5.46 -6.64
CA ARG A 306 14.41 -6.83 -6.10
C ARG A 306 13.06 -7.43 -5.72
N GLN A 307 12.24 -6.70 -4.97
CA GLN A 307 10.95 -7.23 -4.50
C GLN A 307 9.95 -7.42 -5.65
N SER A 308 9.98 -6.56 -6.67
CA SER A 308 9.17 -6.71 -7.88
C SER A 308 9.59 -7.94 -8.67
N LEU A 309 10.90 -8.21 -8.78
CA LEU A 309 11.38 -9.40 -9.48
C LEU A 309 11.00 -10.69 -8.75
N LYS A 310 11.11 -10.70 -7.42
CA LYS A 310 10.62 -11.80 -6.58
C LYS A 310 9.13 -12.04 -6.76
N LEU A 311 8.32 -10.98 -6.67
CA LEU A 311 6.87 -11.06 -6.83
C LEU A 311 6.47 -11.52 -8.25
N LEU A 312 7.20 -11.11 -9.29
CA LEU A 312 6.99 -11.62 -10.65
C LEU A 312 7.15 -13.14 -10.69
N GLY A 313 8.22 -13.67 -10.07
CA GLY A 313 8.42 -15.12 -9.95
C GLY A 313 7.24 -15.81 -9.26
N GLU A 314 6.77 -15.27 -8.14
CA GLU A 314 5.59 -15.78 -7.42
C GLU A 314 4.32 -15.79 -8.30
N ILE A 315 4.07 -14.71 -9.06
CA ILE A 315 2.91 -14.60 -9.96
C ILE A 315 2.99 -15.64 -11.08
N LEU A 316 4.14 -15.76 -11.75
CA LEU A 316 4.30 -16.63 -12.90
C LEU A 316 4.30 -18.12 -12.54
N LEU A 317 4.75 -18.47 -11.33
CA LEU A 317 4.79 -19.87 -10.86
C LEU A 317 3.49 -20.34 -10.21
N ASP A 318 2.52 -19.44 -9.97
CA ASP A 318 1.22 -19.87 -9.48
C ASP A 318 0.42 -20.58 -10.57
N ARG A 319 -0.06 -21.80 -10.25
CA ARG A 319 -0.82 -22.64 -11.18
C ARG A 319 -2.09 -21.97 -11.74
N THR A 320 -2.70 -21.04 -11.01
CA THR A 320 -3.90 -20.32 -11.48
C THR A 320 -3.56 -19.31 -12.58
N ASN A 321 -2.31 -18.86 -12.64
CA ASN A 321 -1.81 -17.91 -13.61
C ASN A 321 -1.21 -18.59 -14.86
N PHE A 322 -1.55 -19.85 -15.16
CA PHE A 322 -0.95 -20.59 -16.28
C PHE A 322 -1.04 -19.85 -17.63
N ASN A 323 -2.18 -19.25 -17.95
CA ASN A 323 -2.37 -18.48 -19.18
C ASN A 323 -1.50 -17.22 -19.20
N VAL A 324 -1.46 -16.50 -18.08
CA VAL A 324 -0.64 -15.29 -17.87
C VAL A 324 0.84 -15.63 -18.02
N MET A 325 1.29 -16.70 -17.37
CA MET A 325 2.65 -17.22 -17.45
C MET A 325 3.02 -17.57 -18.90
N THR A 326 2.17 -18.35 -19.58
CA THR A 326 2.40 -18.79 -20.96
C THR A 326 2.54 -17.60 -21.91
N ARG A 327 1.71 -16.56 -21.74
CA ARG A 327 1.82 -15.31 -22.52
C ARG A 327 3.12 -14.57 -22.18
N TYR A 328 3.51 -14.49 -20.91
CA TYR A 328 4.72 -13.79 -20.46
C TYR A 328 6.00 -14.40 -21.00
N ILE A 329 6.11 -15.73 -20.93
CA ILE A 329 7.31 -16.45 -21.38
C ILE A 329 7.40 -16.61 -22.90
N SER A 330 6.38 -16.17 -23.63
CA SER A 330 6.37 -16.17 -25.09
C SER A 330 6.88 -14.86 -25.71
N ASN A 331 7.11 -13.83 -24.89
CA ASN A 331 7.57 -12.53 -25.34
C ASN A 331 9.11 -12.43 -25.27
N GLU A 332 9.74 -12.07 -26.38
CA GLU A 332 11.20 -11.97 -26.49
C GLU A 332 11.81 -10.84 -25.65
N ASP A 333 11.12 -9.72 -25.47
CA ASP A 333 11.63 -8.59 -24.69
C ASP A 333 11.66 -8.92 -23.20
N ASN A 334 10.69 -9.70 -22.73
CA ASN A 334 10.71 -10.23 -21.37
C ASN A 334 11.92 -11.16 -21.15
N LEU A 335 12.23 -12.04 -22.11
CA LEU A 335 13.41 -12.90 -22.04
C LEU A 335 14.70 -12.07 -22.01
N LYS A 336 14.86 -11.11 -22.93
CA LYS A 336 16.03 -10.22 -23.00
C LYS A 336 16.20 -9.47 -21.68
N MET A 337 15.11 -8.97 -21.09
CA MET A 337 15.14 -8.29 -19.79
C MET A 337 15.65 -9.21 -18.68
N MET A 338 15.13 -10.44 -18.58
CA MET A 338 15.61 -11.40 -17.58
C MET A 338 17.09 -11.77 -17.79
N MET A 339 17.52 -11.97 -19.04
CA MET A 339 18.93 -12.25 -19.36
C MET A 339 19.86 -11.07 -19.00
N ASN A 340 19.39 -9.83 -19.13
CA ASN A 340 20.15 -8.66 -18.69
C ASN A 340 20.21 -8.57 -17.16
N LEU A 341 19.11 -8.89 -16.46
CA LEU A 341 19.06 -8.88 -14.99
C LEU A 341 19.92 -9.99 -14.36
N LEU A 342 20.14 -11.12 -15.06
CA LEU A 342 21.14 -12.13 -14.65
C LEU A 342 22.56 -11.55 -14.55
N ARG A 343 22.84 -10.43 -15.23
CA ARG A 343 24.13 -9.73 -15.22
C ARG A 343 24.11 -8.46 -14.38
N ASP A 344 23.06 -8.23 -13.58
CA ASP A 344 22.97 -7.06 -12.70
C ASP A 344 24.14 -7.03 -11.70
N LYS A 345 24.57 -5.85 -11.26
CA LYS A 345 25.64 -5.71 -10.26
C LYS A 345 25.33 -6.41 -8.92
N SER A 346 24.05 -6.56 -8.59
CA SER A 346 23.61 -7.17 -7.33
C SER A 346 23.37 -8.66 -7.48
N LYS A 347 24.18 -9.47 -6.77
CA LYS A 347 23.99 -10.92 -6.59
C LYS A 347 22.54 -11.31 -6.24
N ASN A 348 21.85 -10.52 -5.42
CA ASN A 348 20.47 -10.82 -5.06
C ASN A 348 19.48 -10.56 -6.19
N ILE A 349 19.71 -9.54 -7.05
CA ILE A 349 18.86 -9.32 -8.24
C ILE A 349 19.10 -10.43 -9.26
N GLN A 350 20.36 -10.80 -9.48
CA GLN A 350 20.72 -11.92 -10.35
C GLN A 350 19.98 -13.21 -9.94
N PHE A 351 19.97 -13.50 -8.63
CA PHE A 351 19.30 -14.67 -8.08
C PHE A 351 17.78 -14.66 -8.33
N GLU A 352 17.08 -13.56 -8.06
CA GLU A 352 15.63 -13.48 -8.34
C GLU A 352 15.36 -13.52 -9.87
N ALA A 353 16.25 -12.95 -10.70
CA ALA A 353 16.16 -13.01 -12.16
C ALA A 353 16.26 -14.46 -12.67
N PHE A 354 17.12 -15.27 -12.05
CA PHE A 354 17.25 -16.68 -12.38
C PHE A 354 15.94 -17.46 -12.19
N HIS A 355 15.20 -17.18 -11.11
CA HIS A 355 13.91 -17.84 -10.87
C HIS A 355 12.84 -17.52 -11.93
N VAL A 356 12.91 -16.36 -12.58
CA VAL A 356 12.04 -16.04 -13.72
C VAL A 356 12.60 -16.62 -15.02
N PHE A 357 13.91 -16.48 -15.26
CA PHE A 357 14.60 -17.02 -16.43
C PHE A 357 14.42 -18.54 -16.58
N LYS A 358 14.48 -19.30 -15.48
CA LYS A 358 14.29 -20.76 -15.52
C LYS A 358 12.93 -21.14 -16.10
N VAL A 359 11.89 -20.32 -15.93
CA VAL A 359 10.54 -20.59 -16.47
C VAL A 359 10.53 -20.54 -18.01
N PHE A 360 11.31 -19.62 -18.61
CA PHE A 360 11.49 -19.56 -20.08
C PHE A 360 12.19 -20.82 -20.60
N VAL A 361 13.23 -21.27 -19.89
CA VAL A 361 14.02 -22.44 -20.28
C VAL A 361 13.27 -23.75 -20.03
N ALA A 362 12.51 -23.85 -18.94
CA ALA A 362 11.74 -25.04 -18.60
C ALA A 362 10.48 -25.22 -19.45
N ASN A 363 10.05 -24.20 -20.21
CA ASN A 363 8.89 -24.31 -21.10
C ASN A 363 9.09 -25.44 -22.14
N PRO A 364 8.29 -26.52 -22.15
CA PRO A 364 8.44 -27.60 -23.11
C PRO A 364 8.03 -27.20 -24.54
N ARG A 365 7.18 -26.17 -24.68
CA ARG A 365 6.70 -25.65 -25.98
C ARG A 365 7.19 -24.22 -26.18
N LYS A 366 8.51 -24.06 -26.28
CA LYS A 366 9.14 -22.75 -26.50
C LYS A 366 8.72 -22.19 -27.86
N PRO A 367 8.28 -20.92 -27.94
CA PRO A 367 8.10 -20.27 -29.23
C PRO A 367 9.43 -20.22 -30.01
N PRO A 368 9.41 -20.33 -31.36
CA PRO A 368 10.64 -20.34 -32.16
C PRO A 368 11.54 -19.13 -31.91
N VAL A 369 10.95 -17.96 -31.61
CA VAL A 369 11.69 -16.72 -31.33
C VAL A 369 12.49 -16.82 -30.04
N ILE A 370 11.89 -17.39 -28.99
CA ILE A 370 12.52 -17.67 -27.70
C ILE A 370 13.64 -18.71 -27.85
N GLU A 371 13.36 -19.81 -28.56
CA GLU A 371 14.35 -20.86 -28.81
C GLU A 371 15.55 -20.32 -29.60
N ASN A 372 15.32 -19.49 -30.62
CA ASN A 372 16.38 -18.87 -31.41
C ASN A 372 17.29 -17.96 -30.56
N ILE A 373 16.72 -17.18 -29.62
CA ILE A 373 17.52 -16.36 -28.70
C ILE A 373 18.39 -17.24 -27.79
N LEU A 374 17.81 -18.29 -27.20
CA LEU A 374 18.57 -19.22 -26.35
C LEU A 374 19.67 -19.93 -27.15
N ARG A 375 19.38 -20.41 -28.36
CA ARG A 375 20.34 -21.08 -29.24
C ARG A 375 21.52 -20.18 -29.62
N ARG A 376 21.24 -18.94 -30.02
CA ARG A 376 22.29 -17.96 -30.38
C ARG A 376 23.21 -17.60 -29.21
N ASN A 377 22.73 -17.75 -27.97
CA ASN A 377 23.48 -17.44 -26.75
C ASN A 377 23.91 -18.69 -25.99
N ARG A 378 23.76 -19.90 -26.56
CA ARG A 378 23.94 -21.18 -25.88
C ARG A 378 25.29 -21.27 -25.15
N ASP A 379 26.40 -21.14 -25.88
CA ASP A 379 27.74 -21.35 -25.31
C ASP A 379 28.05 -20.34 -24.20
N ARG A 380 27.59 -19.09 -24.38
CA ARG A 380 27.73 -18.03 -23.37
C ARG A 380 26.89 -18.30 -22.14
N LEU A 381 25.65 -18.77 -22.32
CA LEU A 381 24.75 -19.11 -21.23
C LEU A 381 25.26 -20.30 -20.42
N VAL A 382 25.75 -21.36 -21.08
CA VAL A 382 26.36 -22.52 -20.41
C VAL A 382 27.55 -22.07 -19.57
N THR A 383 28.51 -21.37 -20.20
CA THR A 383 29.70 -20.85 -19.49
C THR A 383 29.35 -19.96 -18.30
N PHE A 384 28.34 -19.08 -18.48
CA PHE A 384 27.88 -18.18 -17.43
C PHE A 384 27.24 -18.96 -16.27
N LEU A 385 26.27 -19.84 -16.57
CA LEU A 385 25.50 -20.57 -15.57
C LEU A 385 26.35 -21.61 -14.81
N SER A 386 27.36 -22.22 -15.44
CA SER A 386 28.29 -23.14 -14.74
C SER A 386 29.06 -22.45 -13.60
N ASN A 387 29.24 -21.13 -13.69
CA ASN A 387 29.95 -20.31 -12.70
C ASN A 387 29.00 -19.45 -11.84
N PHE A 388 27.69 -19.56 -12.06
CA PHE A 388 26.69 -18.70 -11.44
C PHE A 388 26.37 -19.13 -10.01
N HIS A 389 26.71 -18.27 -9.04
CA HIS A 389 26.42 -18.45 -7.61
C HIS A 389 26.85 -19.82 -7.03
N ASN A 390 28.03 -20.32 -7.41
CA ASN A 390 28.56 -21.59 -6.86
C ASN A 390 28.91 -21.50 -5.37
N ASP A 391 28.97 -20.28 -4.82
CA ASP A 391 29.19 -19.99 -3.41
C ASP A 391 27.94 -20.13 -2.54
N ARG A 392 26.75 -20.38 -3.12
CA ARG A 392 25.52 -20.61 -2.36
C ARG A 392 25.36 -22.06 -1.94
N ASP A 393 25.16 -22.25 -0.64
CA ASP A 393 24.79 -23.52 -0.03
C ASP A 393 23.26 -23.68 -0.04
N ASP A 394 22.71 -23.96 -1.23
CA ASP A 394 21.28 -24.11 -1.49
C ASP A 394 21.10 -25.25 -2.50
N GLU A 395 20.84 -26.46 -2.00
CA GLU A 395 20.73 -27.68 -2.82
C GLU A 395 19.66 -27.55 -3.90
N GLN A 396 18.50 -26.97 -3.57
CA GLN A 396 17.42 -26.76 -4.53
C GLN A 396 17.88 -25.86 -5.69
N PHE A 397 18.59 -24.76 -5.38
CA PHE A 397 19.13 -23.89 -6.41
C PHE A 397 20.17 -24.61 -7.28
N VAL A 398 21.05 -25.43 -6.69
CA VAL A 398 22.04 -26.22 -7.44
C VAL A 398 21.35 -27.16 -8.43
N ASP A 399 20.32 -27.89 -7.99
CA ASP A 399 19.54 -28.79 -8.84
C ASP A 399 18.81 -28.04 -9.97
N GLU A 400 18.15 -26.93 -9.63
CA GLU A 400 17.47 -26.09 -10.63
C GLU A 400 18.45 -25.54 -11.68
N LYS A 401 19.65 -25.14 -11.26
CA LYS A 401 20.70 -24.65 -12.14
C LYS A 401 21.22 -25.74 -13.07
N GLN A 402 21.46 -26.94 -12.54
CA GLN A 402 21.88 -28.09 -13.34
C GLN A 402 20.79 -28.49 -14.36
N TYR A 403 19.54 -28.49 -13.94
CA TYR A 403 18.41 -28.75 -14.84
C TYR A 403 18.33 -27.72 -15.99
N VAL A 404 18.47 -26.43 -15.68
CA VAL A 404 18.50 -25.36 -16.69
C VAL A 404 19.69 -25.52 -17.65
N LEU A 405 20.88 -25.86 -17.13
CA LEU A 405 22.08 -26.12 -17.93
C LEU A 405 21.86 -27.27 -18.93
N GLN A 406 21.36 -28.41 -18.45
CA GLN A 406 21.07 -29.57 -19.29
C GLN A 406 20.09 -29.24 -20.43
N ILE A 407 19.04 -28.47 -20.14
CA ILE A 407 18.11 -28.04 -21.19
C ILE A 407 18.83 -27.17 -22.21
N ILE A 408 19.58 -26.15 -21.78
CA ILE A 408 20.26 -25.22 -22.72
C ILE A 408 21.28 -25.96 -23.58
N GLU A 409 22.01 -26.92 -23.02
CA GLU A 409 22.97 -27.75 -23.77
C GLU A 409 22.27 -28.63 -24.82
N SER A 410 21.05 -29.09 -24.54
CA SER A 410 20.25 -29.85 -25.52
C SER A 410 19.63 -28.99 -26.63
N ILE A 411 19.60 -27.65 -26.48
CA ILE A 411 19.02 -26.77 -27.50
C ILE A 411 19.87 -26.81 -28.78
N GLY A 412 19.28 -27.32 -29.86
CA GLY A 412 19.95 -27.45 -31.15
C GLY A 412 20.78 -28.72 -31.31
N ALA A 413 20.87 -29.58 -30.30
CA ALA A 413 21.16 -30.99 -30.52
C ALA A 413 19.90 -31.58 -31.17
N GLY A 414 19.89 -31.68 -32.50
CA GLY A 414 18.72 -32.14 -33.24
C GLY A 414 18.14 -33.39 -32.62
N GLN A 415 16.80 -33.50 -32.60
CA GLN A 415 16.17 -34.83 -32.55
C GLN A 415 16.93 -35.69 -33.56
N PRO A 416 17.48 -36.87 -33.17
CA PRO A 416 17.90 -37.80 -34.18
C PRO A 416 16.67 -38.02 -35.07
N GLN A 417 16.79 -37.63 -36.34
CA GLN A 417 15.93 -38.17 -37.38
C GLN A 417 15.89 -39.67 -37.09
N ARG A 418 14.71 -40.19 -36.78
CA ARG A 418 14.46 -41.62 -36.93
C ARG A 418 14.72 -41.90 -38.40
N ALA A 419 15.97 -42.24 -38.73
CA ALA A 419 16.32 -42.96 -39.92
C ALA A 419 15.42 -44.20 -39.91
N GLY A 420 14.72 -44.40 -41.02
CA GLY A 420 13.68 -45.39 -41.13
C GLY A 420 14.14 -46.79 -40.74
N ALA A 421 13.18 -47.56 -40.25
CA ALA A 421 13.00 -48.96 -40.60
C ALA A 421 11.51 -49.13 -40.90
#